data_AF-A0A919MGH3-F1
#
_entry.id   AF-A0A919MGH3-F1
#
_cell.length_a   1.000
_cell.length_b   1.000
_cell.length_c   1.000
_cell.angle_alpha   90.00
_cell.angle_beta   90.00
_cell.angle_gamma   90.00
#
_symmetry.space_group_name_H-M   'P 1'
#
loop_
_entity.id
_entity.type
_entity.pdbx_description
1 polymer ?
#
loop_
_entity_poly.entity_id
_entity_poly.type
_entity_poly.pdbx_seq_one_letter_code
_entity_poly.pdbx_strand_id
1 'polypeptide(L)'
;MNAATRPVVPPDPTGAATPVEFAGRLRALMDTRRRSLDSVARRSKDAGTPISRATVHNLVTAASTPRQETLVGFLRGCGVPPREQIRWLITFQRVYADGPVSPRPRQPADRRGR
;
A
#
# COMPACT_ATOMS: atom_id res chain seq x y z
N MET A 1 13.09 -1.03 -37.71
CA MET A 1 12.18 -1.91 -36.93
C MET A 1 12.18 -1.40 -35.50
N ASN A 2 11.19 -0.58 -35.11
CA ASN A 2 11.15 0.06 -33.79
C ASN A 2 10.50 -0.88 -32.78
N ALA A 3 11.29 -1.36 -31.81
CA ALA A 3 10.76 -2.08 -30.66
C ALA A 3 9.96 -1.09 -29.80
N ALA A 4 8.64 -1.22 -29.81
CA ALA A 4 7.76 -0.54 -28.87
C ALA A 4 8.09 -1.05 -27.46
N THR A 5 8.99 -0.36 -26.77
CA THR A 5 9.15 -0.49 -25.32
C THR A 5 7.80 -0.13 -24.73
N ARG A 6 6.99 -1.14 -24.38
CA ARG A 6 5.84 -0.94 -23.49
C ARG A 6 6.38 -0.12 -22.32
N PRO A 7 5.86 1.08 -22.03
CA PRO A 7 6.20 1.70 -20.77
C PRO A 7 5.82 0.67 -19.71
N VAL A 8 6.82 0.20 -18.96
CA VAL A 8 6.56 -0.51 -17.71
C VAL A 8 5.85 0.52 -16.86
N VAL A 9 4.51 0.54 -16.94
CA VAL A 9 3.72 1.49 -16.18
C VAL A 9 4.11 1.18 -14.74
N PRO A 10 4.80 2.10 -14.05
CA PRO A 10 5.15 1.85 -12.66
C PRO A 10 3.82 1.57 -11.95
N PRO A 11 3.77 0.58 -11.05
CA PRO A 11 2.55 0.21 -10.34
C PRO A 11 1.97 1.47 -9.71
N ASP A 12 0.90 1.97 -10.31
CA ASP A 12 0.41 3.30 -10.01
C ASP A 12 -0.49 3.21 -8.76
N PRO A 13 -0.17 3.96 -7.69
CA PRO A 13 -0.94 3.90 -6.46
C PRO A 13 -2.30 4.60 -6.58
N THR A 14 -2.54 5.40 -7.62
CA THR A 14 -3.64 6.37 -7.67
C THR A 14 -5.02 5.71 -7.80
N GLY A 15 -5.09 4.46 -8.24
CA GLY A 15 -6.35 3.73 -8.34
C GLY A 15 -6.82 3.03 -7.06
N ALA A 16 -6.09 3.11 -5.94
CA ALA A 16 -6.53 2.48 -4.70
C ALA A 16 -7.53 3.37 -3.97
N ALA A 17 -8.75 2.87 -3.78
CA ALA A 17 -9.78 3.50 -2.97
C ALA A 17 -9.92 2.84 -1.59
N THR A 18 -9.43 1.61 -1.41
CA THR A 18 -9.52 0.88 -0.14
C THR A 18 -8.16 0.37 0.38
N PRO A 19 -8.03 0.09 1.69
CA PRO A 19 -6.79 -0.47 2.26
C PRO A 19 -6.36 -1.78 1.61
N VAL A 20 -7.31 -2.64 1.25
CA VAL A 20 -7.05 -3.93 0.58
C VAL A 20 -6.50 -3.71 -0.83
N GLU A 21 -7.11 -2.80 -1.58
CA GLU A 21 -6.63 -2.41 -2.91
C GLU A 21 -5.26 -1.74 -2.87
N PHE A 22 -4.97 -0.97 -1.83
CA PHE A 22 -3.66 -0.36 -1.61
C PHE A 22 -2.60 -1.44 -1.32
N ALA A 23 -2.91 -2.39 -0.44
CA ALA A 23 -2.02 -3.51 -0.13
C ALA A 23 -1.74 -4.41 -1.35
N GLY A 24 -2.76 -4.68 -2.18
CA GLY A 24 -2.58 -5.40 -3.45
C GLY A 24 -1.62 -4.69 -4.41
N ARG A 25 -1.63 -3.35 -4.44
CA ARG A 25 -0.68 -2.56 -5.23
C ARG A 25 0.72 -2.56 -4.63
N LEU A 26 0.86 -2.50 -3.31
CA LEU A 26 2.16 -2.66 -2.64
C LEU A 26 2.77 -4.03 -2.94
N ARG A 27 1.93 -5.09 -2.96
CA ARG A 27 2.35 -6.43 -3.35
C ARG A 27 2.82 -6.48 -4.80
N ALA A 28 2.04 -5.93 -5.74
CA ALA A 28 2.43 -5.85 -7.15
C ALA A 28 3.74 -5.07 -7.37
N LEU A 29 3.95 -3.98 -6.61
CA LEU A 29 5.21 -3.24 -6.62
C LEU A 29 6.38 -4.10 -6.17
N MET A 30 6.22 -4.83 -5.07
CA MET A 30 7.25 -5.73 -4.56
C MET A 30 7.60 -6.82 -5.58
N ASP A 31 6.59 -7.46 -6.17
CA ASP A 31 6.77 -8.51 -7.18
C ASP A 31 7.44 -7.97 -8.47
N THR A 32 7.02 -6.80 -8.96
CA THR A 32 7.61 -6.16 -10.15
C THR A 32 9.10 -5.83 -9.93
N ARG A 33 9.47 -5.45 -8.70
CA ARG A 33 10.85 -5.16 -8.31
C ARG A 33 11.63 -6.41 -7.89
N ARG A 34 11.02 -7.60 -7.99
CA ARG A 34 11.58 -8.91 -7.58
C ARG A 34 12.13 -8.88 -6.16
N ARG A 35 11.38 -8.29 -5.22
CA ARG A 35 11.75 -8.21 -3.81
C ARG A 35 11.01 -9.25 -2.99
N SER A 36 11.71 -9.85 -2.02
CA SER A 36 11.13 -10.69 -0.99
C SER A 36 10.87 -9.87 0.28
N LEU A 37 10.02 -10.38 1.18
CA LEU A 37 9.73 -9.73 2.45
C LEU A 37 11.00 -9.46 3.29
N ASP A 38 11.92 -10.42 3.29
CA ASP A 38 13.24 -10.30 3.94
C ASP A 38 14.14 -9.25 3.26
N SER A 39 14.17 -9.20 1.93
CA SER A 39 14.98 -8.21 1.21
C SER A 39 14.49 -6.79 1.48
N VAL A 40 13.17 -6.57 1.54
CA VAL A 40 12.58 -5.26 1.87
C VAL A 40 12.94 -4.86 3.29
N ALA A 41 12.77 -5.75 4.28
CA ALA A 41 13.10 -5.46 5.69
C ALA A 41 14.59 -5.13 5.89
N ARG A 42 15.48 -5.88 5.22
CA ARG A 42 16.93 -5.61 5.26
C ARG A 42 17.25 -4.24 4.64
N ARG A 43 16.77 -3.97 3.44
CA ARG A 43 17.04 -2.72 2.73
C ARG A 43 16.43 -1.50 3.41
N SER A 44 15.28 -1.67 4.08
CA SER A 44 14.69 -0.58 4.86
C SER A 44 15.57 -0.20 6.05
N LYS A 45 16.18 -1.19 6.72
CA LYS A 45 17.17 -0.98 7.78
C LYS A 45 18.39 -0.24 7.23
N ASP A 46 18.94 -0.67 6.10
CA ASP A 46 20.07 -0.01 5.43
C ASP A 46 19.73 1.45 5.02
N ALA A 47 18.47 1.72 4.69
CA ALA A 47 17.96 3.05 4.36
C ALA A 47 17.56 3.91 5.59
N GLY A 48 17.86 3.46 6.81
CA GLY A 48 17.59 4.20 8.04
C GLY A 48 16.14 4.19 8.51
N THR A 49 15.29 3.31 7.97
CA THR A 49 13.88 3.15 8.38
C THR A 49 13.58 1.66 8.59
N PRO A 50 14.07 1.07 9.68
CA PRO A 50 13.97 -0.37 9.92
C PRO A 50 12.51 -0.78 10.09
N ILE A 51 12.07 -1.76 9.29
CA ILE A 51 10.77 -2.41 9.46
C ILE A 51 10.97 -3.92 9.53
N SER A 52 10.14 -4.61 10.31
CA SER A 52 10.25 -6.06 10.47
C SER A 52 9.65 -6.80 9.26
N ARG A 53 10.07 -8.05 9.04
CA ARG A 53 9.45 -8.92 8.02
C ARG A 53 7.93 -9.06 8.22
N ALA A 54 7.48 -9.19 9.47
CA ALA A 54 6.05 -9.27 9.80
C ALA A 54 5.32 -7.98 9.44
N THR A 55 5.95 -6.83 9.65
CA THR A 55 5.40 -5.54 9.26
C THR A 55 5.26 -5.41 7.74
N VAL A 56 6.26 -5.87 6.98
CA VAL A 56 6.18 -5.92 5.50
C VAL A 56 5.01 -6.82 5.08
N HIS A 57 4.85 -7.99 5.71
CA HIS A 57 3.74 -8.90 5.43
C HIS A 57 2.39 -8.24 5.70
N ASN A 58 2.20 -7.63 6.87
CA ASN A 58 0.95 -6.96 7.25
C ASN A 58 0.57 -5.82 6.29
N LEU A 59 1.57 -5.11 5.76
CA LEU A 59 1.39 -4.06 4.75
C LEU A 59 0.83 -4.61 3.43
N VAL A 60 1.37 -5.73 2.94
CA VAL A 60 0.93 -6.31 1.65
C VAL A 60 -0.34 -7.15 1.76
N THR A 61 -0.77 -7.51 2.97
CA THR A 61 -2.03 -8.22 3.22
C THR A 61 -3.15 -7.33 3.77
N ALA A 62 -2.90 -6.03 3.96
CA ALA A 62 -3.80 -5.11 4.66
C ALA A 62 -4.25 -5.61 6.05
N ALA A 63 -3.44 -6.45 6.72
CA ALA A 63 -3.81 -7.06 7.99
C ALA A 63 -3.90 -6.06 9.16
N SER A 64 -3.33 -4.87 9.01
CA SER A 64 -3.35 -3.81 10.03
C SER A 64 -3.23 -2.44 9.37
N THR A 65 -3.73 -1.41 10.05
CA THR A 65 -3.52 -0.01 9.65
C THR A 65 -2.04 0.36 9.82
N PRO A 66 -1.26 0.54 8.74
CA PRO A 66 0.15 0.85 8.85
C PRO A 66 0.34 2.32 9.25
N ARG A 67 1.48 2.62 9.88
CA ARG A 67 1.90 4.01 10.09
C ARG A 67 2.55 4.55 8.82
N GLN A 68 2.49 5.86 8.61
CA GLN A 68 3.12 6.51 7.46
C GLN A 68 4.63 6.20 7.38
N GLU A 69 5.35 6.26 8.50
CA GLU A 69 6.78 5.93 8.55
C GLU A 69 7.06 4.48 8.10
N THR A 70 6.17 3.56 8.45
CA THR A 70 6.27 2.15 8.07
C THR A 70 6.13 1.98 6.56
N LEU A 71 5.20 2.71 5.94
CA LEU A 71 5.06 2.76 4.49
C LEU A 71 6.31 3.35 3.82
N VAL A 72 6.89 4.42 4.36
CA VAL A 72 8.15 4.99 3.85
C VAL A 72 9.28 3.96 3.90
N GLY A 73 9.42 3.24 5.02
CA GLY A 73 10.42 2.17 5.16
C GLY A 73 10.24 1.07 4.12
N PHE A 74 8.99 0.66 3.86
CA PHE A 74 8.67 -0.31 2.82
C PHE A 74 9.07 0.20 1.43
N LEU A 75 8.68 1.41 1.06
CA LEU A 75 8.97 2.00 -0.25
C LEU A 75 10.48 2.17 -0.47
N ARG A 76 11.21 2.59 0.56
CA ARG A 76 12.69 2.64 0.56
C ARG A 76 13.29 1.24 0.40
N GLY A 77 12.77 0.25 1.10
CA GLY A 77 13.19 -1.15 0.97
C GLY A 77 12.95 -1.73 -0.43
N CYS A 78 11.87 -1.31 -1.08
CA CYS A 78 11.58 -1.62 -2.48
C CYS A 78 12.47 -0.85 -3.48
N GLY A 79 13.18 0.19 -3.05
CA GLY A 79 14.01 1.04 -3.90
C GLY A 79 13.21 2.09 -4.69
N VAL A 80 12.05 2.51 -4.18
CA VAL A 80 11.21 3.53 -4.81
C VAL A 80 11.86 4.92 -4.62
N PRO A 81 12.08 5.71 -5.68
CA PRO A 81 12.69 7.03 -5.56
C PRO A 81 11.76 8.02 -4.83
N PRO A 82 12.30 9.04 -4.13
CA PRO A 82 11.50 9.97 -3.32
C PRO A 82 10.33 10.62 -4.07
N ARG A 83 10.52 10.98 -5.34
CA ARG A 83 9.46 11.55 -6.19
C ARG A 83 8.27 10.62 -6.39
N GLU A 84 8.51 9.32 -6.50
CA GLU A 84 7.46 8.31 -6.62
C GLU A 84 6.82 8.03 -5.25
N GLN A 85 7.59 8.07 -4.17
CA GLN A 85 7.07 7.91 -2.80
C GLN A 85 5.96 8.92 -2.47
N ILE A 86 6.07 10.16 -2.96
CA ILE A 86 5.04 11.20 -2.76
C ILE A 86 3.66 10.71 -3.21
N ARG A 87 3.55 10.03 -4.36
CA ARG A 87 2.27 9.51 -4.88
C ARG A 87 1.69 8.43 -3.96
N TRP A 88 2.55 7.53 -3.47
CA TRP A 88 2.15 6.51 -2.52
C TRP A 88 1.66 7.09 -1.19
N LEU A 89 2.33 8.15 -0.70
CA LEU A 89 1.93 8.85 0.53
C LEU A 89 0.61 9.59 0.37
N ILE A 90 0.36 10.24 -0.78
CA ILE A 90 -0.91 10.91 -1.07
C ILE A 90 -2.05 9.88 -1.12
N THR A 91 -1.87 8.77 -1.85
CA THR A 91 -2.87 7.69 -1.87
C THR A 91 -3.09 7.10 -0.48
N PHE A 92 -2.02 6.85 0.27
CA PHE A 92 -2.13 6.35 1.64
C PHE A 92 -2.96 7.29 2.51
N GLN A 93 -2.72 8.59 2.45
CA GLN A 93 -3.55 9.56 3.16
C GLN A 93 -4.99 9.51 2.70
N ARG A 94 -5.29 9.42 1.40
CA ARG A 94 -6.67 9.29 0.91
C ARG A 94 -7.35 8.02 1.43
N VAL A 95 -6.70 6.87 1.34
CA VAL A 95 -7.25 5.56 1.71
C VAL A 95 -7.47 5.42 3.22
N TYR A 96 -6.59 6.01 4.03
CA TYR A 96 -6.60 5.84 5.49
C TYR A 96 -7.12 7.07 6.27
N ALA A 97 -7.15 8.27 5.68
CA ALA A 97 -7.79 9.45 6.29
C ALA A 97 -9.29 9.50 6.01
N ASP A 98 -9.75 8.98 4.86
CA ASP A 98 -11.18 8.92 4.54
C ASP A 98 -11.88 7.78 5.30
N GLY A 99 -11.12 6.82 5.85
CA GLY A 99 -11.67 5.53 6.27
C GLY A 99 -12.41 4.85 5.12
N PRO A 100 -12.96 3.64 5.27
CA PRO A 100 -14.04 3.27 4.37
C PRO A 100 -15.15 4.32 4.56
N VAL A 101 -15.54 5.04 3.51
CA VAL A 101 -16.91 5.55 3.40
C VAL A 101 -17.78 4.31 3.52
N SER A 102 -18.14 3.96 4.74
CA SER A 102 -19.01 2.84 5.01
C SER A 102 -20.32 3.22 4.33
N PRO A 103 -20.81 2.51 3.30
CA PRO A 103 -22.23 2.56 3.04
C PRO A 103 -22.84 2.04 4.34
N ARG A 104 -23.30 2.95 5.21
CA ARG A 104 -23.98 2.60 6.45
C ARG A 104 -24.95 1.47 6.08
N PRO A 105 -24.86 0.27 6.66
CA PRO A 105 -25.97 -0.65 6.55
C PRO A 105 -27.15 0.12 7.14
N ARG A 106 -28.13 0.46 6.29
CA ARG A 106 -29.44 0.88 6.76
C ARG A 106 -29.91 -0.27 7.65
N GLN A 107 -29.77 -0.12 8.97
CA GLN A 107 -30.53 -0.97 9.87
C GLN A 107 -31.99 -0.71 9.51
N PRO A 108 -32.74 -1.70 9.00
CA PRO A 108 -34.17 -1.54 8.92
C PRO A 108 -34.64 -1.44 10.37
N ALA A 109 -35.19 -0.28 10.71
CA ALA A 109 -36.03 -0.13 11.89
C ALA A 109 -37.29 -0.96 11.65
N ASP A 110 -37.21 -2.28 11.90
CA ASP A 110 -38.39 -3.13 11.96
C ASP A 110 -39.11 -2.82 13.29
N ARG A 111 -40.08 -1.92 13.16
CA ARG A 111 -41.37 -1.94 13.83
C ARG A 111 -41.65 -3.25 14.60
N ARG A 112 -41.80 -3.13 15.92
CA ARG A 112 -42.86 -3.75 16.74
C ARG A 112 -42.68 -3.23 18.18
N GLY A 113 -43.58 -2.47 18.80
CA GLY A 113 -44.99 -2.30 18.52
C GLY A 113 -45.78 -3.54 18.94
N ARG A 114 -45.83 -3.85 20.24
CA ARG A 114 -47.04 -4.15 21.03
C ARG A 114 -46.68 -4.56 22.46
#